data_AF-A0A0N5AUN4-F1
#
_entry.id   AF-A0A0N5AUN4-F1
#
_cell.length_a   1.000
_cell.length_b   1.000
_cell.length_c   1.000
_cell.angle_alpha   90.00
_cell.angle_beta   90.00
_cell.angle_gamma   90.00
#
_symmetry.space_group_name_H-M   'P 1'
#
loop_
_entity.id
_entity.type
_entity.pdbx_description
1 polymer ?
#
loop_
_entity_poly.entity_id
_entity_poly.type
_entity_poly.pdbx_seq_one_letter_code
_entity_poly.pdbx_strand_id
1 'polypeptide(L)'
;MNNQFYTKSFLNINTNVSIYLIVIECANDLEKLSVEFKKKFPKKISKTGEDMRIAEVIMNRLAECQKKVKRGHWEEVDEVLILNTFCYFSKILECQNALVEEHIACTNLLSFACQFAKPEFQFRLLPAKLIISEARSAKTAAEVCRAITKEAKQREGKVTN
;
A
#
# COMPACT_ATOMS: atom_id res chain seq x y z
N MET A 1 -7.61 14.76 -33.89
CA MET A 1 -7.60 15.53 -32.63
C MET A 1 -8.72 15.00 -31.75
N ASN A 2 -8.41 14.17 -30.76
CA ASN A 2 -9.36 13.75 -29.72
C ASN A 2 -8.56 13.51 -28.43
N ASN A 3 -8.36 14.59 -27.67
CA ASN A 3 -7.78 14.56 -26.33
C ASN A 3 -8.89 14.23 -25.32
N GLN A 4 -9.12 12.94 -25.09
CA GLN A 4 -9.88 12.44 -23.94
C GLN A 4 -9.14 11.23 -23.38
N PHE A 5 -7.98 11.45 -22.76
CA PHE A 5 -7.32 10.40 -21.98
C PHE A 5 -6.99 10.95 -20.59
N TYR A 6 -7.93 10.67 -19.69
CA TYR A 6 -7.78 10.41 -18.25
C TYR A 6 -7.19 11.51 -17.37
N THR A 7 -8.01 12.50 -17.04
CA THR A 7 -8.05 13.01 -15.65
C THR A 7 -8.72 11.96 -14.76
N LYS A 8 -7.98 10.92 -14.36
CA LYS A 8 -8.31 10.17 -13.15
C LYS A 8 -7.82 11.01 -11.97
N SER A 9 -8.58 12.05 -11.66
CA SER A 9 -8.42 12.82 -10.44
C SER A 9 -8.43 11.86 -9.25
N PHE A 10 -7.49 12.03 -8.31
CA PHE A 10 -7.41 11.36 -7.00
C PHE A 10 -8.75 11.32 -6.22
N LEU A 11 -9.71 12.16 -6.62
CA LEU A 11 -10.98 12.44 -5.96
C LEU A 11 -12.08 11.37 -6.09
N ASN A 12 -11.82 10.19 -6.65
CA ASN A 12 -12.88 9.17 -6.80
C ASN A 12 -12.56 7.78 -6.25
N ILE A 13 -11.69 7.68 -5.23
CA ILE A 13 -11.63 6.53 -4.32
C ILE A 13 -12.49 6.83 -3.08
N ASN A 14 -13.68 7.40 -3.29
CA ASN A 14 -14.67 7.69 -2.24
C ASN A 14 -15.76 6.60 -2.18
N THR A 15 -15.43 5.38 -2.58
CA THR A 15 -16.33 4.23 -2.50
C THR A 15 -16.04 3.44 -1.24
N ASN A 16 -16.74 3.86 -0.17
CA ASN A 16 -16.95 3.24 1.15
C ASN A 16 -16.19 3.85 2.33
N VAL A 17 -16.64 5.03 2.76
CA VAL A 17 -16.41 5.59 4.11
C VAL A 17 -16.61 4.53 5.21
N SER A 18 -17.56 3.60 5.04
CA SER A 18 -17.83 2.50 5.99
C SER A 18 -16.75 1.43 6.02
N ILE A 19 -16.18 1.03 4.87
CA ILE A 19 -15.02 0.12 4.82
C ILE A 19 -13.80 0.82 5.40
N TYR A 20 -13.61 2.10 5.08
CA TYR A 20 -12.50 2.91 5.59
C TYR A 20 -12.51 2.99 7.12
N LEU A 21 -13.66 3.25 7.76
CA LEU A 21 -13.79 3.30 9.22
C LEU A 21 -13.53 1.94 9.90
N ILE A 22 -14.06 0.84 9.35
CA ILE A 22 -13.85 -0.52 9.88
C ILE A 22 -12.38 -0.96 9.74
N VAL A 23 -11.74 -0.58 8.65
CA VAL A 23 -10.31 -0.82 8.41
C VAL A 23 -9.45 -0.03 9.40
N ILE A 24 -9.81 1.22 9.70
CA ILE A 24 -9.10 2.06 10.68
C ILE A 24 -9.19 1.45 12.08
N GLU A 25 -10.37 1.03 12.54
CA GLU A 25 -10.52 0.44 13.88
C GLU A 25 -9.72 -0.85 14.08
N CYS A 26 -9.76 -1.75 13.09
CA CYS A 26 -9.00 -2.99 13.17
C CYS A 26 -7.48 -2.76 13.04
N ALA A 27 -7.05 -1.83 12.19
CA ALA A 27 -5.63 -1.52 12.02
C ALA A 27 -5.06 -0.74 13.22
N ASN A 28 -5.88 -0.21 14.14
CA ASN A 28 -5.39 0.58 15.27
C ASN A 28 -4.43 -0.19 16.20
N ASP A 29 -4.56 -1.52 16.27
CA ASP A 29 -3.66 -2.40 17.02
C ASP A 29 -2.98 -3.40 16.07
N LEU A 30 -1.98 -2.92 15.32
CA LEU A 30 -1.21 -3.73 14.39
C LEU A 30 -0.46 -4.88 15.08
N GLU A 31 -0.08 -4.71 16.34
CA GLU A 31 0.63 -5.75 17.07
C GLU A 31 -0.31 -6.94 17.33
N LYS A 32 -1.52 -6.67 17.83
CA LYS A 32 -2.57 -7.69 17.96
C LYS A 32 -2.95 -8.30 16.62
N LEU A 33 -3.10 -7.49 15.57
CA LEU A 33 -3.37 -7.98 14.22
C LEU A 33 -2.29 -8.97 13.76
N SER A 34 -1.03 -8.68 14.08
CA SER A 34 0.12 -9.54 13.76
C SER A 34 0.08 -10.90 14.43
N VAL A 35 -0.28 -10.89 15.70
CA VAL A 35 -0.34 -12.08 16.53
C VAL A 35 -1.48 -12.96 16.05
N GLU A 36 -2.65 -12.39 15.81
CA GLU A 36 -3.82 -13.12 15.30
C GLU A 36 -3.59 -13.65 13.88
N PHE A 37 -2.97 -12.85 13.00
CA PHE A 37 -2.64 -13.28 11.65
C PHE A 37 -1.68 -14.49 11.66
N LYS A 38 -0.61 -14.44 12.45
CA LYS A 38 0.34 -15.55 12.61
C LYS A 38 -0.32 -16.81 13.17
N LYS A 39 -1.23 -16.67 14.15
CA LYS A 39 -1.95 -17.81 14.77
C LYS A 39 -2.81 -18.59 13.77
N LYS A 40 -3.27 -17.96 12.68
CA LYS A 40 -4.10 -18.64 11.67
C LYS A 40 -3.29 -19.59 10.78
N PHE A 41 -1.97 -19.45 10.67
CA PHE A 41 -1.16 -20.33 9.82
C PHE A 41 -1.03 -21.73 10.44
N PRO A 42 -1.21 -22.81 9.65
CA PRO A 42 -1.00 -24.17 10.14
C PRO A 42 0.41 -24.38 10.71
N LYS A 43 0.52 -25.05 11.87
CA LYS A 43 1.81 -25.34 12.53
C LYS A 43 2.84 -26.11 11.69
N LYS A 44 2.38 -26.83 10.66
CA LYS A 44 3.26 -27.57 9.72
C LYS A 44 3.92 -26.65 8.70
N ILE A 45 3.25 -25.54 8.35
CA ILE A 45 3.72 -24.49 7.45
C ILE A 45 4.62 -23.52 8.25
N SER A 46 4.32 -23.24 9.51
CA SER A 46 5.18 -22.40 10.37
C SER A 46 6.55 -23.02 10.73
N LYS A 47 6.80 -24.29 10.38
CA LYS A 47 8.10 -24.97 10.62
C LYS A 47 9.12 -24.70 9.52
N THR A 48 8.68 -24.31 8.32
CA THR A 48 9.54 -23.84 7.24
C THR A 48 9.79 -22.35 7.46
N GLY A 49 11.05 -21.95 7.67
CA GLY A 49 11.41 -20.56 7.99
C GLY A 49 10.96 -19.52 6.95
N GLU A 50 10.62 -19.96 5.74
CA GLU A 50 10.08 -19.14 4.66
C GLU A 50 8.71 -18.51 5.02
N ASP A 51 7.84 -19.24 5.70
CA ASP A 51 6.49 -18.75 6.04
C ASP A 51 6.51 -17.77 7.23
N MET A 52 7.44 -17.96 8.16
CA MET A 52 7.68 -17.00 9.25
C MET A 52 8.16 -15.65 8.68
N ARG A 53 9.00 -15.68 7.63
CA ARG A 53 9.42 -14.48 6.88
C ARG A 53 8.26 -13.84 6.12
N ILE A 54 7.35 -14.63 5.53
CA ILE A 54 6.18 -14.09 4.83
C ILE A 54 5.26 -13.33 5.80
N ALA A 55 4.97 -13.90 6.97
CA ALA A 55 4.15 -13.24 7.97
C ALA A 55 4.79 -11.92 8.43
N GLU A 56 6.10 -11.91 8.68
CA GLU A 56 6.83 -10.69 9.05
C GLU A 56 6.79 -9.62 7.93
N VAL A 57 6.98 -10.03 6.67
CA VAL A 57 6.90 -9.13 5.51
C VAL A 57 5.51 -8.49 5.39
N ILE A 58 4.44 -9.29 5.57
CA ILE A 58 3.06 -8.78 5.58
C ILE A 58 2.88 -7.77 6.70
N MET A 59 3.41 -8.05 7.89
CA MET A 59 3.27 -7.17 9.05
C MET A 59 3.98 -5.84 8.89
N ASN A 60 5.22 -5.86 8.39
CA ASN A 60 5.95 -4.65 8.08
C ASN A 60 5.20 -3.82 7.04
N ARG A 61 4.59 -4.47 6.04
CA ARG A 61 3.81 -3.78 5.01
C ARG A 61 2.50 -3.20 5.54
N LEU A 62 1.77 -3.94 6.39
CA LEU A 62 0.58 -3.43 7.10
C LEU A 62 0.92 -2.17 7.91
N ALA A 63 2.04 -2.19 8.63
CA ALA A 63 2.51 -1.04 9.40
C ALA A 63 2.84 0.17 8.54
N GLU A 64 3.49 -0.05 7.40
CA GLU A 64 3.78 1.01 6.44
C GLU A 64 2.50 1.58 5.83
N CYS A 65 1.59 0.73 5.36
CA CYS A 65 0.31 1.14 4.79
C CYS A 65 -0.53 1.95 5.78
N GLN A 66 -0.62 1.51 7.05
CA GLN A 66 -1.38 2.25 8.06
C GLN A 66 -0.77 3.64 8.31
N LYS A 67 0.57 3.74 8.38
CA LYS A 67 1.25 5.04 8.53
C LYS A 67 0.96 5.95 7.34
N LYS A 68 0.97 5.41 6.12
CA LYS A 68 0.68 6.16 4.89
C LYS A 68 -0.76 6.66 4.84
N VAL A 69 -1.74 5.83 5.21
CA VAL A 69 -3.14 6.24 5.35
C VAL A 69 -3.30 7.35 6.38
N LYS A 70 -2.76 7.19 7.60
CA LYS A 70 -2.90 8.16 8.69
C LYS A 70 -2.33 9.55 8.35
N ARG A 71 -1.30 9.59 7.50
CA ARG A 71 -0.62 10.82 7.11
C ARG A 71 -1.20 11.47 5.85
N GLY A 72 -2.02 10.77 5.06
CA GLY A 72 -2.37 11.25 3.72
C GLY A 72 -1.15 11.25 2.78
N HIS A 73 -0.32 10.21 2.88
CA HIS A 73 0.95 10.14 2.15
C HIS A 73 0.79 10.25 0.64
N TRP A 74 -0.26 9.66 0.10
CA TRP A 74 -0.44 9.58 -1.35
C TRP A 74 -0.79 10.95 -1.93
N GLU A 75 -1.64 11.70 -1.24
CA GLU A 75 -1.98 13.08 -1.55
C GLU A 75 -0.74 13.98 -1.47
N GLU A 76 0.05 13.88 -0.38
CA GLU A 76 1.29 14.67 -0.21
C GLU A 76 2.28 14.45 -1.38
N VAL A 77 2.42 13.21 -1.86
CA VAL A 77 3.36 12.92 -2.95
C VAL A 77 2.79 13.37 -4.30
N ASP A 78 1.49 13.22 -4.56
CA ASP A 78 0.89 13.70 -5.81
C ASP A 78 1.03 15.22 -5.95
N GLU A 79 0.89 15.98 -4.86
CA GLU A 79 1.16 17.43 -4.86
C GLU A 79 2.59 17.77 -5.30
N VAL A 80 3.59 17.04 -4.79
CA VAL A 80 5.00 17.22 -5.19
C VAL A 80 5.22 16.87 -6.66
N LEU A 81 4.55 15.84 -7.16
CA LEU A 81 4.66 15.39 -8.55
C LEU A 81 4.06 16.43 -9.51
N ILE A 82 2.90 17.01 -9.18
CA ILE A 82 2.24 18.04 -9.97
C ILE A 82 3.16 19.23 -10.22
N LEU A 83 3.89 19.68 -9.19
CA LEU A 83 4.83 20.81 -9.28
C LEU A 83 6.02 20.55 -10.22
N ASN A 84 6.38 19.29 -10.42
CA ASN A 84 7.54 18.87 -11.20
C ASN A 84 7.19 18.31 -12.61
N THR A 85 5.90 18.27 -12.96
CA THR A 85 5.35 17.67 -14.19
C THR A 85 6.05 18.13 -15.48
N PHE A 86 6.36 19.42 -15.60
CA PHE A 86 6.89 20.00 -16.83
C PHE A 86 8.30 19.53 -17.20
N CYS A 87 9.14 19.17 -16.22
CA CYS A 87 10.51 18.74 -16.49
C CYS A 87 10.64 17.24 -16.74
N TYR A 88 9.60 16.46 -16.37
CA TYR A 88 9.76 15.02 -16.13
C TYR A 88 8.51 14.16 -16.39
N PHE A 89 7.67 14.58 -17.35
CA PHE A 89 6.33 14.04 -17.59
C PHE A 89 6.23 12.50 -17.60
N SER A 90 7.10 11.79 -18.33
CA SER A 90 6.99 10.32 -18.44
C SER A 90 7.22 9.58 -17.11
N LYS A 91 8.26 9.97 -16.33
CA LYS A 91 8.46 9.34 -15.02
C LYS A 91 7.45 9.85 -13.99
N ILE A 92 7.00 11.10 -14.08
CA ILE A 92 5.95 11.60 -13.19
C ILE A 92 4.67 10.76 -13.37
N LEU A 93 4.27 10.51 -14.61
CA LEU A 93 3.11 9.67 -14.92
C LEU A 93 3.30 8.23 -14.43
N GLU A 94 4.50 7.66 -14.58
CA GLU A 94 4.85 6.35 -14.04
C GLU A 94 4.73 6.31 -12.50
N CYS A 95 5.24 7.35 -11.82
CA CYS A 95 5.11 7.51 -10.37
C CYS A 95 3.64 7.60 -9.96
N GLN A 96 2.83 8.42 -10.64
CA GLN A 96 1.40 8.59 -10.33
C GLN A 96 0.62 7.28 -10.46
N ASN A 97 0.87 6.52 -11.52
CA ASN A 97 0.27 5.20 -11.69
C ASN A 97 0.67 4.26 -10.55
N ALA A 98 1.96 4.18 -10.25
CA ALA A 98 2.46 3.38 -9.13
C ALA A 98 1.88 3.85 -7.78
N LEU A 99 1.64 5.15 -7.62
CA LEU A 99 1.11 5.73 -6.41
C LEU A 99 -0.35 5.33 -6.17
N VAL A 100 -1.15 5.31 -7.23
CA VAL A 100 -2.52 4.79 -7.22
C VAL A 100 -2.53 3.29 -6.94
N GLU A 101 -1.66 2.52 -7.59
CA GLU A 101 -1.53 1.07 -7.36
C GLU A 101 -1.15 0.76 -5.91
N GLU A 102 -0.21 1.52 -5.34
CA GLU A 102 0.17 1.38 -3.94
C GLU A 102 -1.01 1.66 -3.01
N HIS A 103 -1.76 2.74 -3.24
CA HIS A 103 -2.90 3.10 -2.40
C HIS A 103 -3.98 2.01 -2.43
N ILE A 104 -4.30 1.48 -3.61
CA ILE A 104 -5.25 0.37 -3.76
C ILE A 104 -4.74 -0.86 -3.00
N ALA A 105 -3.49 -1.26 -3.23
CA ALA A 105 -2.91 -2.43 -2.60
C ALA A 105 -2.84 -2.31 -1.07
N CYS A 106 -2.50 -1.12 -0.54
CA CYS A 106 -2.51 -0.86 0.89
C CYS A 106 -3.92 -0.93 1.50
N THR A 107 -4.92 -0.38 0.81
CA THR A 107 -6.32 -0.43 1.25
C THR A 107 -6.83 -1.87 1.28
N ASN A 108 -6.55 -2.65 0.23
CA ASN A 108 -6.89 -4.06 0.13
C ASN A 108 -6.18 -4.87 1.22
N LEU A 109 -4.88 -4.67 1.40
CA LEU A 109 -4.08 -5.39 2.39
C LEU A 109 -4.64 -5.20 3.80
N LEU A 110 -4.92 -3.95 4.19
CA LEU A 110 -5.50 -3.63 5.48
C LEU A 110 -6.89 -4.27 5.63
N SER A 111 -7.75 -4.16 4.62
CA SER A 111 -9.09 -4.77 4.61
C SER A 111 -9.06 -6.30 4.77
N PHE A 112 -8.23 -6.97 3.97
CA PHE A 112 -8.14 -8.43 3.99
C PHE A 112 -7.49 -8.95 5.27
N ALA A 113 -6.42 -8.31 5.74
CA ALA A 113 -5.80 -8.68 7.02
C ALA A 113 -6.79 -8.54 8.17
N CYS A 114 -7.60 -7.47 8.17
CA CYS A 114 -8.61 -7.24 9.19
C CYS A 114 -9.73 -8.27 9.19
N GLN A 115 -10.22 -8.66 8.01
CA GLN A 115 -11.20 -9.74 7.90
C GLN A 115 -10.63 -11.09 8.34
N PHE A 116 -9.37 -11.35 7.98
CA PHE A 116 -8.70 -12.63 8.25
C PHE A 116 -8.36 -12.83 9.74
N ALA A 117 -8.08 -11.75 10.46
CA ALA A 117 -7.79 -11.80 11.88
C ALA A 117 -9.02 -12.04 12.78
N LYS A 118 -10.24 -11.93 12.23
CA LYS A 118 -11.46 -12.22 13.00
C LYS A 118 -11.47 -13.67 13.49
N PRO A 119 -11.81 -13.94 14.77
CA PRO A 119 -11.82 -15.30 15.32
C PRO A 119 -12.67 -16.28 14.50
N GLU A 120 -13.81 -15.81 13.99
CA GLU A 120 -14.80 -16.58 13.24
C GLU A 120 -14.29 -17.00 11.85
N PHE A 121 -13.28 -16.31 11.33
CA PHE A 121 -12.72 -16.60 10.01
C PHE A 121 -11.72 -17.75 10.08
N GLN A 122 -12.08 -18.92 9.54
CA GLN A 122 -11.14 -20.04 9.45
C GLN A 122 -10.05 -19.77 8.41
N PHE A 123 -8.83 -20.25 8.67
CA PHE A 123 -7.74 -20.16 7.69
C PHE A 123 -8.15 -20.84 6.38
N ARG A 124 -7.96 -20.12 5.28
CA ARG A 124 -8.08 -20.64 3.91
C ARG A 124 -6.89 -20.17 3.09
N LEU A 125 -6.34 -21.08 2.27
CA LEU A 125 -5.14 -20.81 1.48
C LEU A 125 -5.33 -19.64 0.50
N LEU A 126 -6.51 -19.52 -0.11
CA LEU A 126 -6.78 -18.48 -1.12
C LEU A 126 -6.77 -17.05 -0.50
N PRO A 127 -7.50 -16.76 0.59
CA PRO A 127 -7.35 -15.49 1.30
C PRO A 127 -5.92 -15.18 1.74
N ALA A 128 -5.18 -16.17 2.24
CA ALA A 128 -3.79 -15.97 2.63
C ALA A 128 -2.90 -15.59 1.42
N LYS A 129 -3.07 -16.26 0.27
CA LYS A 129 -2.38 -15.92 -0.98
C LYS A 129 -2.73 -14.52 -1.47
N LEU A 130 -3.99 -14.11 -1.34
CA LEU A 130 -4.43 -12.76 -1.72
C LEU A 130 -3.74 -11.70 -0.87
N ILE A 131 -3.70 -11.87 0.45
CA ILE A 131 -3.00 -10.97 1.39
C ILE A 131 -1.51 -10.87 1.05
N ILE A 132 -0.85 -12.00 0.75
CA ILE A 132 0.55 -12.02 0.31
C ILE A 132 0.72 -11.22 -0.99
N SER A 133 -0.20 -11.39 -1.94
CA SER A 133 -0.16 -10.70 -3.23
C SER A 133 -0.27 -9.19 -3.05
N GLU A 134 -1.24 -8.70 -2.27
CA GLU A 134 -1.41 -7.27 -2.00
C GLU A 134 -0.18 -6.67 -1.29
N ALA A 135 0.39 -7.40 -0.33
CA ALA A 135 1.60 -6.95 0.36
C ALA A 135 2.80 -6.81 -0.61
N ARG A 136 2.90 -7.68 -1.61
CA ARG A 136 3.93 -7.59 -2.65
C ARG A 136 3.64 -6.46 -3.63
N SER A 137 2.39 -6.31 -4.09
CA SER A 137 1.98 -5.22 -4.99
C SER A 137 2.25 -3.86 -4.37
N ALA A 138 1.86 -3.65 -3.10
CA ALA A 138 2.13 -2.41 -2.38
C ALA A 138 3.63 -2.11 -2.30
N LYS A 139 4.46 -3.14 -2.05
CA LYS A 139 5.92 -2.99 -2.03
C LYS A 139 6.47 -2.54 -3.39
N THR A 140 6.13 -3.27 -4.45
CA THR A 140 6.65 -3.02 -5.80
C THR A 140 6.27 -1.62 -6.27
N ALA A 141 5.00 -1.24 -6.08
CA ALA A 141 4.50 0.08 -6.44
C ALA A 141 5.21 1.21 -5.66
N ALA A 142 5.43 1.03 -4.35
CA ALA A 142 6.18 1.98 -3.54
C ALA A 142 7.63 2.18 -4.02
N GLU A 143 8.28 1.10 -4.47
CA GLU A 143 9.68 1.15 -4.95
C GLU A 143 9.83 1.96 -6.24
N VAL A 144 8.87 1.88 -7.16
CA VAL A 144 8.83 2.67 -8.39
C VAL A 144 8.82 4.17 -8.06
N CYS A 145 7.84 4.61 -7.27
CA CYS A 145 7.68 6.04 -7.02
C CYS A 145 8.76 6.59 -6.06
N ARG A 146 9.34 5.75 -5.18
CA ARG A 146 10.50 6.11 -4.34
C ARG A 146 11.75 6.42 -5.16
N ALA A 147 12.01 5.68 -6.24
CA ALA A 147 13.16 5.95 -7.11
C ALA A 147 13.02 7.31 -7.79
N ILE A 148 11.83 7.59 -8.32
CA ILE A 148 11.52 8.81 -9.08
C ILE A 148 11.51 10.05 -8.17
N THR A 149 10.88 9.96 -6.99
CA THR A 149 10.87 11.06 -6.02
C THR A 149 12.26 11.38 -5.46
N LYS A 150 13.12 10.37 -5.29
CA LYS A 150 14.53 10.59 -4.90
C LYS A 150 15.30 11.35 -5.97
N GLU A 151 15.11 11.01 -7.24
CA GLU A 151 15.73 11.73 -8.35
C GLU A 151 15.21 13.17 -8.49
N ALA A 152 13.91 13.40 -8.29
CA ALA A 152 13.32 14.73 -8.33
C ALA A 152 13.91 15.66 -7.26
N LYS A 153 13.95 15.20 -6.00
CA LYS A 153 14.53 15.97 -4.88
C LYS A 153 16.02 16.27 -5.06
N GLN A 154 16.79 15.35 -5.64
CA GLN A 154 18.21 15.58 -5.93
C GLN A 154 18.43 16.67 -6.99
N ARG A 155 17.45 16.93 -7.86
CA ARG A 155 17.53 17.98 -8.88
C ARG A 155 17.14 19.34 -8.30
N GLU A 156 16.13 19.41 -7.43
CA GLU A 156 15.76 20.64 -6.70
C GLU A 156 16.95 21.20 -5.90
N GLY A 157 17.72 20.33 -5.23
CA GLY A 157 18.93 20.73 -4.48
C GLY A 157 20.15 21.07 -5.35
N LYS A 158 20.11 20.84 -6.67
CA LYS A 158 21.16 21.24 -7.62
C LYS A 158 20.85 22.55 -8.35
N VAL A 159 19.59 22.97 -8.38
CA VAL A 159 19.14 24.23 -9.02
C VAL A 159 19.29 25.41 -8.05
N THR A 160 19.49 25.15 -6.76
CA THR A 160 19.63 26.15 -5.69
C THR A 160 21.07 26.47 -5.27
N ASN A 161 22.09 25.91 -5.96
CA ASN A 161 23.50 26.22 -5.75
C ASN A 161 24.14 26.84 -7.00
#